data_AF-A0A2E8GQR2-F1
#
_entry.id   AF-A0A2E8GQR2-F1
#
_cell.length_a   1.000
_cell.length_b   1.000
_cell.length_c   1.000
_cell.angle_alpha   90.00
_cell.angle_beta   90.00
_cell.angle_gamma   90.00
#
_symmetry.space_group_name_H-M   'P 1'
#
loop_
_entity.id
_entity.type
_entity.pdbx_description
1 polymer ?
#
loop_
_entity_poly.entity_id
_entity_poly.type
_entity_poly.pdbx_seq_one_letter_code
_entity_poly.pdbx_strand_id
1 'polypeptide(L)'
;MPTVSSGLSNLLRELAHHTNLQRTRHDQQATELAEWQQIRRQLERVESSQAEPLITQLQAWLAQQQKLEESHHRSMNLLLEQIRSTASIGGWKERAIPASALAAPSIPAQAGIQMPAPPQAKSETKPPTSPDVPPTPSRKKQRILSRRQRFEEWGFRKLRCWAATASSRNRRTVTWLLASLLWSIRRRRRVVDTNLRVAFPDKSRKERNCIAWGNYHWFARFAVDVLRLATWQHRTEAFVQVRNLEVLDEALAENRGALLVTGHLGNWEFIPAVLAERGYPMTVYAGAQTNPLTDELHNETRRGFGIHLLGKGADAVMEIWHALKQKRIVGLLIDQDERKSGVFVDFFGTPASTRRGVAAFHRMFDSPVLLCVCPYVGDGVEVIFKRIEFTASGNPGVDEHELLQRATSAFEEQVRQCPKQYFWMHRRWHTRPNVSSKPIY
;
A
#
# COMPACT_ATOMS: atom_id res chain seq x y z
N MET A 1 -28.53 -34.79 30.94
CA MET A 1 -27.47 -34.25 30.07
C MET A 1 -27.88 -34.36 28.59
N PRO A 2 -28.65 -33.40 28.06
CA PRO A 2 -28.65 -33.16 26.60
C PRO A 2 -28.76 -31.65 26.29
N THR A 3 -27.68 -30.86 26.37
CA THR A 3 -27.79 -29.41 26.07
C THR A 3 -26.59 -28.75 25.38
N VAL A 4 -25.46 -29.44 25.18
CA VAL A 4 -24.32 -28.87 24.41
C VAL A 4 -24.35 -29.31 22.93
N SER A 5 -24.94 -30.48 22.65
CA SER A 5 -25.01 -31.06 21.30
C SER A 5 -26.02 -30.37 20.37
N SER A 6 -27.14 -29.85 20.89
CA SER A 6 -28.20 -29.22 20.08
C SER A 6 -27.82 -27.83 19.58
N GLY A 7 -27.14 -27.02 20.41
CA GLY A 7 -26.67 -25.69 20.03
C GLY A 7 -25.64 -25.71 18.92
N LEU A 8 -24.66 -26.62 19.00
CA LEU A 8 -23.64 -26.80 17.95
C LEU A 8 -24.24 -27.35 16.65
N SER A 9 -25.22 -28.26 16.76
CA SER A 9 -25.93 -28.82 15.59
C SER A 9 -26.79 -27.79 14.84
N ASN A 10 -27.39 -26.83 15.56
CA ASN A 10 -28.12 -25.73 14.94
C ASN A 10 -27.16 -24.74 14.26
N LEU A 11 -26.05 -24.40 14.92
CA LEU A 11 -25.05 -23.47 14.38
C LEU A 11 -24.38 -24.03 13.11
N LEU A 12 -24.12 -25.35 13.06
CA LEU A 12 -23.59 -26.02 11.86
C LEU A 12 -24.63 -26.12 10.73
N ARG A 13 -25.92 -26.32 11.03
CA ARG A 13 -26.99 -26.29 10.02
C ARG A 13 -27.19 -24.89 9.44
N GLU A 14 -27.10 -23.85 10.26
CA GLU A 14 -27.20 -22.46 9.81
C GLU A 14 -25.95 -22.02 9.04
N LEU A 15 -24.75 -22.44 9.43
CA LEU A 15 -23.54 -22.24 8.63
C LEU A 15 -23.65 -22.92 7.27
N ALA A 16 -24.13 -24.16 7.21
CA ALA A 16 -24.37 -24.85 5.94
C ALA A 16 -25.45 -24.14 5.09
N HIS A 17 -26.51 -23.62 5.72
CA HIS A 17 -27.51 -22.80 5.05
C HIS A 17 -26.90 -21.50 4.50
N HIS A 18 -26.04 -20.84 5.27
CA HIS A 18 -25.36 -19.61 4.88
C HIS A 18 -24.33 -19.86 3.76
N THR A 19 -23.59 -20.97 3.80
CA THR A 19 -22.69 -21.40 2.74
C THR A 19 -23.47 -21.73 1.45
N ASN A 20 -24.63 -22.39 1.56
CA ASN A 20 -25.52 -22.60 0.41
C ASN A 20 -26.08 -21.28 -0.13
N LEU A 21 -26.45 -20.32 0.75
CA LEU A 21 -26.87 -18.98 0.35
C LEU A 21 -25.76 -18.23 -0.40
N GLN A 22 -24.50 -18.33 0.05
CA GLN A 22 -23.34 -17.75 -0.64
C GLN A 22 -23.05 -18.46 -1.98
N ARG A 23 -23.34 -19.76 -2.09
CA ARG A 23 -23.20 -20.50 -3.35
C ARG A 23 -24.27 -20.10 -4.36
N THR A 24 -25.54 -20.02 -3.95
CA THR A 24 -26.62 -19.46 -4.78
C THR A 24 -26.39 -18.00 -5.14
N ARG A 25 -25.69 -17.23 -4.30
CA ARG A 25 -25.28 -15.84 -4.60
C ARG A 25 -24.25 -15.78 -5.72
N HIS A 26 -23.30 -16.73 -5.76
CA HIS A 26 -22.33 -16.81 -6.85
C HIS A 26 -23.01 -17.11 -8.20
N ASP A 27 -24.03 -17.97 -8.21
CA ASP A 27 -24.81 -18.30 -9.41
C ASP A 27 -25.79 -17.17 -9.81
N GLN A 28 -26.37 -16.47 -8.82
CA GLN A 28 -27.18 -15.27 -9.04
C GLN A 28 -26.35 -14.11 -9.61
N GLN A 29 -25.15 -13.86 -9.10
CA GLN A 29 -24.25 -12.82 -9.61
C GLN A 29 -23.85 -13.04 -11.07
N ALA A 30 -23.71 -14.30 -11.50
CA ALA A 30 -23.46 -14.63 -12.91
C ALA A 30 -24.68 -14.32 -13.80
N THR A 31 -25.90 -14.55 -13.28
CA THR A 31 -27.16 -14.27 -13.97
C THR A 31 -27.43 -12.75 -14.05
N GLU A 32 -27.19 -12.02 -12.96
CA GLU A 32 -27.31 -10.56 -12.89
C GLU A 32 -26.31 -9.86 -13.82
N LEU A 33 -25.09 -10.38 -13.91
CA LEU A 33 -24.08 -9.87 -14.84
C LEU A 33 -24.50 -10.12 -16.31
N ALA A 34 -25.12 -11.26 -16.61
CA ALA A 34 -25.62 -11.55 -17.94
C ALA A 34 -26.79 -10.63 -18.34
N GLU A 35 -27.75 -10.40 -17.44
CA GLU A 35 -28.86 -9.46 -17.64
C GLU A 35 -28.36 -8.01 -17.84
N TRP A 36 -27.43 -7.55 -17.02
CA TRP A 36 -26.82 -6.23 -17.17
C TRP A 36 -26.09 -6.08 -18.52
N GLN A 37 -25.33 -7.10 -18.93
CA GLN A 37 -24.65 -7.09 -20.23
C GLN A 37 -25.63 -7.07 -21.40
N GLN A 38 -26.82 -7.66 -21.24
CA GLN A 38 -27.87 -7.64 -22.26
C GLN A 38 -28.53 -6.27 -22.36
N ILE A 39 -28.96 -5.68 -21.24
CA ILE A 39 -29.56 -4.33 -21.19
C ILE A 39 -28.59 -3.29 -21.76
N ARG A 40 -27.31 -3.39 -21.39
CA ARG A 40 -26.25 -2.52 -21.90
C ARG A 40 -26.08 -2.63 -23.42
N ARG A 41 -26.04 -3.85 -23.97
CA ARG A 41 -25.90 -4.07 -25.42
C ARG A 41 -27.09 -3.54 -26.22
N GLN A 42 -28.28 -3.54 -25.63
CA GLN A 42 -29.48 -2.96 -26.24
C GLN A 42 -29.41 -1.43 -26.23
N LEU A 43 -29.02 -0.82 -25.11
CA LEU A 43 -28.84 0.64 -25.01
C LEU A 43 -27.76 1.19 -25.96
N GLU A 44 -26.70 0.42 -26.23
CA GLU A 44 -25.62 0.81 -27.17
C GLU A 44 -26.06 0.82 -28.65
N ARG A 45 -27.25 0.28 -28.98
CA ARG A 45 -27.72 0.09 -30.37
C ARG A 45 -29.00 0.85 -30.73
N VAL A 46 -29.58 1.59 -29.78
CA VAL A 46 -30.90 2.20 -29.93
C VAL A 46 -30.80 3.70 -30.18
N GLU A 47 -31.53 4.20 -31.19
CA GLU A 47 -31.67 5.65 -31.45
C GLU A 47 -32.51 6.31 -30.36
N SER A 48 -32.24 7.60 -30.07
CA SER A 48 -32.74 8.31 -28.88
C SER A 48 -34.27 8.29 -28.70
N SER A 49 -35.04 8.12 -29.77
CA SER A 49 -36.50 8.05 -29.76
C SER A 49 -37.09 6.73 -29.27
N GLN A 50 -36.26 5.69 -29.05
CA GLN A 50 -36.69 4.36 -28.61
C GLN A 50 -36.06 3.91 -27.26
N ALA A 51 -35.35 4.81 -26.58
CA ALA A 51 -34.61 4.49 -25.36
C ALA A 51 -35.47 4.42 -24.07
N GLU A 52 -36.65 5.02 -24.08
CA GLU A 52 -37.51 5.18 -22.89
C GLU A 52 -37.92 3.85 -22.21
N PRO A 53 -38.30 2.80 -22.95
CA PRO A 53 -38.61 1.49 -22.36
C PRO A 53 -37.38 0.82 -21.72
N LEU A 54 -36.19 0.98 -22.32
CA LEU A 54 -34.93 0.41 -21.81
C LEU A 54 -34.46 1.14 -20.55
N ILE A 55 -34.67 2.45 -20.47
CA ILE A 55 -34.39 3.23 -19.26
C ILE A 55 -35.32 2.77 -18.12
N THR A 56 -36.59 2.54 -18.40
CA THR A 56 -37.56 2.01 -17.42
C THR A 56 -37.16 0.62 -16.93
N GLN A 57 -36.71 -0.25 -17.84
CA GLN A 57 -36.21 -1.59 -17.49
C GLN A 57 -34.94 -1.53 -16.62
N LEU A 58 -34.01 -0.61 -16.92
CA LEU A 58 -32.82 -0.39 -16.12
C LEU A 58 -33.14 0.13 -14.72
N GLN A 59 -34.11 1.05 -14.60
CA GLN A 59 -34.57 1.56 -13.30
C GLN A 59 -35.22 0.47 -12.45
N ALA A 60 -36.05 -0.39 -13.05
CA ALA A 60 -36.65 -1.53 -12.36
C ALA A 60 -35.58 -2.53 -11.89
N TRP A 61 -34.59 -2.81 -12.73
CA TRP A 61 -33.46 -3.67 -12.39
C TRP A 61 -32.64 -3.09 -11.22
N LEU A 62 -32.31 -1.79 -11.26
CA LEU A 62 -31.60 -1.11 -10.16
C LEU A 62 -32.38 -1.15 -8.84
N ALA A 63 -33.71 -0.96 -8.89
CA ALA A 63 -34.56 -1.04 -7.71
C ALA A 63 -34.63 -2.46 -7.13
N GLN A 64 -34.57 -3.49 -7.98
CA GLN A 64 -34.49 -4.88 -7.55
C GLN A 64 -33.15 -5.19 -6.86
N GLN A 65 -32.04 -4.71 -7.42
CA GLN A 65 -30.70 -4.86 -6.82
C GLN A 65 -30.61 -4.21 -5.44
N GLN A 66 -31.17 -3.00 -5.29
CA GLN A 66 -31.19 -2.31 -4.00
C GLN A 66 -32.00 -3.07 -2.93
N LYS A 67 -33.14 -3.67 -3.30
CA LYS A 67 -33.94 -4.52 -2.38
C LYS A 67 -33.19 -5.80 -1.97
N LEU A 68 -32.41 -6.38 -2.86
CA LEU A 68 -31.60 -7.57 -2.57
C LEU A 68 -30.46 -7.24 -1.58
N GLU A 69 -29.79 -6.10 -1.75
CA GLU A 69 -28.77 -5.62 -0.81
C GLU A 69 -29.34 -5.32 0.58
N GLU A 70 -30.51 -4.66 0.65
CA GLU A 70 -31.20 -4.39 1.91
C GLU A 70 -31.64 -5.67 2.63
N SER A 71 -32.17 -6.65 1.89
CA SER A 71 -32.53 -7.96 2.43
C SER A 71 -31.30 -8.72 2.97
N HIS A 72 -30.16 -8.60 2.30
CA HIS A 72 -28.91 -9.25 2.73
C HIS A 72 -28.35 -8.64 4.02
N HIS A 73 -28.34 -7.31 4.12
CA HIS A 73 -27.95 -6.61 5.35
C HIS A 73 -28.86 -6.99 6.52
N ARG A 74 -30.17 -7.14 6.28
CA ARG A 74 -31.14 -7.55 7.29
C ARG A 74 -30.88 -8.98 7.79
N SER A 75 -30.62 -9.93 6.90
CA SER A 75 -30.28 -11.31 7.26
C SER A 75 -28.96 -11.42 8.03
N MET A 76 -27.94 -10.63 7.65
CA MET A 76 -26.65 -10.58 8.33
C MET A 76 -26.78 -10.03 9.76
N ASN A 77 -27.59 -8.98 9.94
CA ASN A 77 -27.85 -8.40 11.26
C ASN A 77 -28.63 -9.36 12.16
N LEU A 78 -29.62 -10.09 11.62
CA LEU A 78 -30.32 -11.14 12.36
C LEU A 78 -29.37 -12.25 12.80
N LEU A 79 -28.46 -12.70 11.92
CA LEU A 79 -27.44 -13.70 12.25
C LEU A 79 -26.52 -13.22 13.39
N LEU A 80 -26.09 -11.95 13.34
CA LEU A 80 -25.25 -11.32 14.37
C LEU A 80 -25.98 -11.14 15.72
N GLU A 81 -27.26 -10.78 15.70
CA GLU A 81 -28.10 -10.71 16.90
C GLU A 81 -28.31 -12.10 17.52
N GLN A 82 -28.49 -13.13 16.69
CA GLN A 82 -28.67 -14.50 17.17
C GLN A 82 -27.38 -15.05 17.79
N ILE A 83 -26.22 -14.79 17.17
CA ILE A 83 -24.88 -15.11 17.73
C ILE A 83 -24.72 -14.47 19.11
N ARG A 84 -25.10 -13.19 19.25
CA ARG A 84 -25.07 -12.48 20.54
C ARG A 84 -26.02 -13.08 21.58
N SER A 85 -27.20 -13.55 21.15
CA SER A 85 -28.17 -14.21 22.04
C SER A 85 -27.73 -15.61 22.49
N THR A 86 -27.07 -16.40 21.64
CA THR A 86 -26.52 -17.70 22.02
C THR A 86 -25.33 -17.59 22.96
N ALA A 87 -24.55 -16.50 22.85
CA ALA A 87 -23.44 -16.20 23.76
C ALA A 87 -23.92 -15.82 25.18
N SER A 88 -25.16 -15.36 25.35
CA SER A 88 -25.72 -15.00 26.67
C SER A 88 -26.43 -16.17 27.38
N ILE A 89 -26.73 -17.28 26.67
CA ILE A 89 -27.49 -18.42 27.22
C ILE A 89 -26.58 -19.59 27.68
N GLY A 90 -25.34 -19.65 27.20
CA GLY A 90 -24.35 -20.62 27.67
C GLY A 90 -23.51 -20.05 28.81
N GLY A 91 -23.81 -20.43 30.06
CA GLY A 91 -23.09 -19.98 31.27
C GLY A 91 -21.58 -20.25 31.26
N TRP A 92 -20.82 -19.39 30.59
CA TRP A 92 -19.38 -19.22 30.75
C TRP A 92 -19.16 -18.35 31.99
N LYS A 93 -18.95 -18.98 33.14
CA LYS A 93 -18.57 -18.28 34.37
C LYS A 93 -17.17 -17.68 34.24
N GLU A 94 -17.12 -16.40 34.54
CA GLU A 94 -15.97 -15.50 34.71
C GLU A 94 -14.76 -16.15 35.38
N ARG A 95 -13.59 -16.05 34.73
CA ARG A 95 -12.34 -15.80 35.45
C ARG A 95 -12.06 -14.31 35.34
N ALA A 96 -12.33 -13.59 36.43
CA ALA A 96 -12.13 -12.16 36.54
C ALA A 96 -10.68 -11.77 36.21
N ILE A 97 -10.51 -10.87 35.25
CA ILE A 97 -9.29 -10.09 35.07
C ILE A 97 -9.31 -9.03 36.20
N PRO A 98 -8.24 -8.85 37.00
CA PRO A 98 -8.24 -7.84 38.06
C PRO A 98 -8.45 -6.45 37.46
N ALA A 99 -9.27 -5.62 38.11
CA ALA A 99 -9.59 -4.25 37.67
C ALA A 99 -8.37 -3.31 37.53
N SER A 100 -7.15 -3.76 37.87
CA SER A 100 -5.90 -3.05 37.62
C SER A 100 -5.42 -3.12 36.16
N ALA A 101 -6.05 -3.93 35.30
CA ALA A 101 -5.63 -4.11 33.89
C ALA A 101 -6.37 -3.22 32.88
N LEU A 102 -7.31 -2.36 33.31
CA LEU A 102 -8.12 -1.51 32.41
C LEU A 102 -8.02 0.00 32.68
N ALA A 103 -7.06 0.46 33.48
CA ALA A 103 -6.81 1.89 33.65
C ALA A 103 -5.80 2.41 32.63
N ALA A 104 -6.23 3.34 31.78
CA ALA A 104 -5.34 4.16 30.95
C ALA A 104 -4.38 4.97 31.85
N PRO A 105 -3.09 5.14 31.50
CA PRO A 105 -2.19 5.91 32.34
C PRO A 105 -2.50 7.41 32.21
N SER A 106 -3.18 7.95 33.22
CA SER A 106 -3.21 9.38 33.54
C SER A 106 -1.93 9.78 34.26
N ILE A 107 -1.25 10.81 33.74
CA ILE A 107 -0.10 11.47 34.38
C ILE A 107 -0.59 12.25 35.61
N PRO A 108 -0.01 12.07 36.81
CA PRO A 108 -0.16 13.02 37.90
C PRO A 108 1.08 13.91 38.05
N ALA A 109 0.84 15.20 38.26
CA ALA A 109 1.82 16.20 38.62
C ALA A 109 2.35 16.00 40.06
N GLN A 110 3.62 16.36 40.24
CA GLN A 110 4.40 16.69 41.44
C GLN A 110 3.75 16.59 42.84
N ALA A 111 4.40 15.86 43.77
CA ALA A 111 4.94 16.38 45.05
C ALA A 111 5.74 15.28 45.77
N GLY A 112 6.83 15.68 46.43
CA GLY A 112 7.97 14.81 46.78
C GLY A 112 7.88 14.05 48.11
N ILE A 113 8.79 13.07 48.25
CA ILE A 113 9.26 12.52 49.53
C ILE A 113 10.75 12.24 49.41
N GLN A 114 11.48 12.70 50.42
CA GLN A 114 12.94 12.73 50.60
C GLN A 114 13.39 11.48 51.36
N MET A 115 14.51 10.86 50.97
CA MET A 115 15.14 9.71 51.64
C MET A 115 16.68 9.73 51.39
N PRO A 116 17.50 9.04 52.22
CA PRO A 116 18.48 9.66 53.12
C PRO A 116 19.93 9.58 52.60
N ALA A 117 20.80 10.37 53.21
CA ALA A 117 22.24 10.41 52.88
C ALA A 117 22.97 9.13 53.33
N PRO A 118 23.78 8.48 52.47
CA PRO A 118 24.66 7.40 52.88
C PRO A 118 26.03 7.91 53.37
N PRO A 119 26.74 7.11 54.19
CA PRO A 119 27.85 7.57 55.02
C PRO A 119 29.17 7.71 54.25
N GLN A 120 30.03 8.59 54.75
CA GLN A 120 31.42 8.72 54.30
C GLN A 120 32.29 7.57 54.83
N ALA A 121 33.04 6.92 53.95
CA ALA A 121 34.24 6.18 54.31
C ALA A 121 35.28 6.22 53.17
N LYS A 122 36.50 6.56 53.55
CA LYS A 122 37.73 6.57 52.74
C LYS A 122 38.26 5.13 52.60
N SER A 123 38.75 4.75 51.43
CA SER A 123 40.15 4.31 51.17
C SER A 123 40.26 3.39 49.94
N GLU A 124 41.12 3.82 49.02
CA GLU A 124 42.07 3.02 48.21
C GLU A 124 41.69 1.61 47.74
N THR A 125 41.54 1.45 46.41
CA THR A 125 42.24 0.46 45.56
C THR A 125 41.74 0.58 44.10
N LYS A 126 42.66 0.70 43.11
CA LYS A 126 42.36 0.60 41.64
C LYS A 126 41.85 -0.82 41.33
N PRO A 127 40.83 -1.04 40.47
CA PRO A 127 40.90 -1.00 38.98
C PRO A 127 39.50 -0.73 38.34
N PRO A 128 39.11 -1.14 37.11
CA PRO A 128 39.75 -1.18 35.78
C PRO A 128 39.18 -0.06 34.85
N THR A 129 39.63 -0.03 33.59
CA THR A 129 39.21 0.87 32.50
C THR A 129 37.69 1.01 32.33
N SER A 130 37.27 2.27 32.12
CA SER A 130 35.90 2.73 31.85
C SER A 130 35.16 1.87 30.81
N PRO A 131 33.83 1.65 30.98
CA PRO A 131 32.98 1.20 29.89
C PRO A 131 32.91 2.28 28.81
N ASP A 132 33.04 1.85 27.56
CA ASP A 132 32.99 2.69 26.37
C ASP A 132 31.72 3.54 26.34
N VAL A 133 31.94 4.85 26.34
CA VAL A 133 30.96 5.85 25.93
C VAL A 133 30.54 5.51 24.49
N PRO A 134 29.24 5.45 24.16
CA PRO A 134 28.83 5.24 22.78
C PRO A 134 29.46 6.32 21.91
N PRO A 135 30.04 5.97 20.74
CA PRO A 135 30.74 6.94 19.93
C PRO A 135 29.81 8.10 19.58
N THR A 136 30.25 9.31 19.93
CA THR A 136 29.64 10.57 19.53
C THR A 136 29.31 10.49 18.03
N PRO A 137 28.08 10.85 17.61
CA PRO A 137 27.71 10.75 16.21
C PRO A 137 28.74 11.50 15.36
N SER A 138 29.39 10.77 14.45
CA SER A 138 30.39 11.30 13.54
C SER A 138 29.88 12.61 12.95
N ARG A 139 30.63 13.70 13.12
CA ARG A 139 30.38 15.02 12.54
C ARG A 139 29.92 14.84 11.08
N LYS A 140 28.60 14.92 10.81
CA LYS A 140 28.09 14.96 9.44
C LYS A 140 28.77 16.16 8.80
N LYS A 141 29.68 15.94 7.83
CA LYS A 141 30.26 17.00 7.00
C LYS A 141 29.07 17.85 6.53
N GLN A 142 28.96 19.09 7.02
CA GLN A 142 27.93 20.01 6.59
C GLN A 142 28.10 20.19 5.09
N ARG A 143 27.22 19.53 4.33
CA ARG A 143 27.28 19.54 2.87
C ARG A 143 27.00 20.97 2.43
N ILE A 144 27.97 21.64 1.83
CA ILE A 144 27.78 23.01 1.33
C ILE A 144 26.68 22.96 0.27
N LEU A 145 25.53 23.54 0.59
CA LEU A 145 24.35 23.57 -0.28
C LEU A 145 24.55 24.59 -1.39
N SER A 146 24.31 24.19 -2.64
CA SER A 146 24.44 25.09 -3.78
C SER A 146 23.31 26.13 -3.81
N ARG A 147 23.57 27.31 -4.41
CA ARG A 147 22.51 28.32 -4.65
C ARG A 147 21.32 27.74 -5.42
N ARG A 148 21.61 26.85 -6.38
CA ARG A 148 20.59 26.11 -7.12
C ARG A 148 19.71 25.25 -6.21
N GLN A 149 20.29 24.49 -5.27
CA GLN A 149 19.52 23.65 -4.35
C GLN A 149 18.57 24.49 -3.47
N ARG A 150 19.02 25.65 -3.00
CA ARG A 150 18.20 26.59 -2.23
C ARG A 150 17.07 27.21 -3.06
N PHE A 151 17.34 27.55 -4.32
CA PHE A 151 16.32 28.06 -5.24
C PHE A 151 15.26 26.99 -5.55
N GLU A 152 15.69 25.75 -5.82
CA GLU A 152 14.79 24.60 -6.02
C GLU A 152 13.93 24.35 -4.77
N GLU A 153 14.50 24.43 -3.57
CA GLU A 153 13.74 24.32 -2.31
C GLU A 153 12.70 25.43 -2.18
N TRP A 154 13.09 26.69 -2.39
CA TRP A 154 12.18 27.83 -2.33
C TRP A 154 11.01 27.65 -3.32
N GLY A 155 11.30 27.25 -4.56
CA GLY A 155 10.29 26.96 -5.57
C GLY A 155 9.36 25.82 -5.14
N PHE A 156 9.92 24.75 -4.59
CA PHE A 156 9.16 23.63 -4.05
C PHE A 156 8.22 24.07 -2.92
N ARG A 157 8.68 24.89 -1.96
CA ARG A 157 7.83 25.45 -0.89
C ARG A 157 6.68 26.28 -1.45
N LYS A 158 6.94 27.15 -2.44
CA LYS A 158 5.87 27.95 -3.08
C LYS A 158 4.84 27.07 -3.79
N LEU A 159 5.29 26.04 -4.50
CA LEU A 159 4.39 25.07 -5.15
C LEU A 159 3.56 24.30 -4.13
N ARG A 160 4.13 23.92 -2.98
CA ARG A 160 3.38 23.28 -1.89
C ARG A 160 2.31 24.21 -1.31
N CYS A 161 2.67 25.46 -0.99
CA CYS A 161 1.71 26.46 -0.52
C CYS A 161 0.55 26.64 -1.51
N TRP A 162 0.86 26.76 -2.80
CA TRP A 162 -0.15 26.86 -3.86
C TRP A 162 -1.02 25.60 -3.94
N ALA A 163 -0.42 24.41 -3.97
CA ALA A 163 -1.17 23.16 -4.11
C ALA A 163 -2.12 22.92 -2.92
N ALA A 164 -1.73 23.39 -1.73
CA ALA A 164 -2.52 23.32 -0.52
C ALA A 164 -3.74 24.26 -0.52
N THR A 165 -3.61 25.48 -1.06
CA THR A 165 -4.68 26.49 -1.02
C THR A 165 -5.51 26.57 -2.30
N ALA A 166 -5.02 26.05 -3.42
CA ALA A 166 -5.73 26.09 -4.70
C ALA A 166 -7.08 25.36 -4.63
N SER A 167 -8.06 25.79 -5.44
CA SER A 167 -9.31 25.05 -5.60
C SER A 167 -9.08 23.73 -6.36
N SER A 168 -10.01 22.78 -6.24
CA SER A 168 -9.97 21.52 -7.00
C SER A 168 -9.95 21.77 -8.51
N ARG A 169 -10.70 22.77 -8.99
CA ARG A 169 -10.72 23.21 -10.38
C ARG A 169 -9.34 23.69 -10.84
N ASN A 170 -8.70 24.57 -10.07
CA ASN A 170 -7.38 25.11 -10.42
C ASN A 170 -6.32 24.01 -10.44
N ARG A 171 -6.34 23.08 -9.47
CA ARG A 171 -5.44 21.91 -9.48
C ARG A 171 -5.63 21.06 -10.73
N ARG A 172 -6.88 20.74 -11.11
CA ARG A 172 -7.17 19.97 -12.33
C ARG A 172 -6.67 20.68 -13.59
N THR A 173 -6.88 21.99 -13.69
CA THR A 173 -6.37 22.79 -14.81
C THR A 173 -4.85 22.74 -14.89
N VAL A 174 -4.15 22.95 -13.76
CA VAL A 174 -2.68 22.88 -13.73
C VAL A 174 -2.16 21.48 -14.02
N THR A 175 -2.82 20.43 -13.53
CA THR A 175 -2.50 19.04 -13.89
C THR A 175 -2.57 18.84 -15.41
N TRP A 176 -3.63 19.30 -16.07
CA TRP A 176 -3.79 19.17 -17.51
C TRP A 176 -2.74 19.97 -18.30
N LEU A 177 -2.44 21.20 -17.86
CA LEU A 177 -1.39 22.03 -18.46
C LEU A 177 0.00 21.42 -18.29
N LEU A 178 0.31 20.91 -17.10
CA LEU A 178 1.58 20.24 -16.81
C LEU A 178 1.74 18.95 -17.63
N ALA A 179 0.67 18.15 -17.75
CA ALA A 179 0.67 16.96 -18.59
C ALA A 179 0.95 17.31 -20.06
N SER A 180 0.27 18.33 -20.59
CA SER A 180 0.43 18.83 -21.96
C SER A 180 1.85 19.35 -22.20
N LEU A 181 2.41 20.10 -21.25
CA LEU A 181 3.79 20.59 -21.31
C LEU A 181 4.79 19.43 -21.34
N LEU A 182 4.71 18.50 -20.38
CA LEU A 182 5.62 17.35 -20.27
C LEU A 182 5.58 16.46 -21.52
N TRP A 183 4.39 16.30 -22.11
CA TRP A 183 4.20 15.58 -23.36
C TRP A 183 4.84 16.30 -24.56
N SER A 184 4.64 17.62 -24.67
CA SER A 184 5.14 18.46 -25.76
C SER A 184 6.66 18.59 -25.77
N ILE A 185 7.30 18.69 -24.60
CA ILE A 185 8.78 18.71 -24.49
C ILE A 185 9.42 17.33 -24.70
N ARG A 186 8.60 16.28 -24.95
CA ARG A 186 9.03 14.90 -25.26
C ARG A 186 9.94 14.27 -24.21
N ARG A 187 9.95 14.78 -22.98
CA ARG A 187 10.81 14.31 -21.90
C ARG A 187 10.49 12.85 -21.60
N ARG A 188 11.49 11.96 -21.70
CA ARG A 188 11.36 10.50 -21.51
C ARG A 188 10.36 9.79 -22.46
N ARG A 189 9.83 10.45 -23.49
CA ARG A 189 8.80 9.86 -24.37
C ARG A 189 9.29 8.59 -25.10
N ARG A 190 10.57 8.57 -25.51
CA ARG A 190 11.19 7.37 -26.11
C ARG A 190 11.23 6.20 -25.12
N VAL A 191 11.51 6.46 -23.85
CA VAL A 191 11.55 5.43 -22.80
C VAL A 191 10.15 4.87 -22.56
N VAL A 192 9.15 5.74 -22.42
CA VAL A 192 7.73 5.34 -22.25
C VAL A 192 7.26 4.49 -23.44
N ASP A 193 7.53 4.94 -24.66
CA ASP A 193 7.15 4.24 -25.88
C ASP A 193 7.85 2.88 -26.03
N THR A 194 9.14 2.78 -25.72
CA THR A 194 9.87 1.50 -25.65
C THR A 194 9.28 0.58 -24.59
N ASN A 195 9.00 1.09 -23.38
CA ASN A 195 8.43 0.29 -22.32
C ASN A 195 7.05 -0.27 -22.68
N LEU A 196 6.20 0.55 -23.29
CA LEU A 196 4.87 0.13 -23.71
C LEU A 196 4.93 -0.88 -24.87
N ARG A 197 5.94 -0.83 -25.73
CA ARG A 197 6.17 -1.88 -26.74
C ARG A 197 6.54 -3.21 -26.10
N VAL A 198 7.42 -3.19 -25.09
CA VAL A 198 7.81 -4.41 -24.36
C VAL A 198 6.62 -4.97 -23.57
N ALA A 199 5.89 -4.11 -22.85
CA ALA A 199 4.77 -4.52 -22.01
C ALA A 199 3.52 -4.93 -22.80
N PHE A 200 3.26 -4.27 -23.93
CA PHE A 200 2.06 -4.46 -24.73
C PHE A 200 2.41 -4.57 -26.22
N PRO A 201 3.09 -5.67 -26.63
CA PRO A 201 3.48 -5.89 -28.02
C PRO A 201 2.25 -5.97 -28.93
N ASP A 202 1.19 -6.62 -28.46
CA ASP A 202 -0.04 -6.88 -29.22
C ASP A 202 -0.94 -5.64 -29.39
N LYS A 203 -0.68 -4.57 -28.63
CA LYS A 203 -1.42 -3.32 -28.78
C LYS A 203 -0.95 -2.55 -30.01
N SER A 204 -1.88 -1.92 -30.71
CA SER A 204 -1.54 -0.99 -31.79
C SER A 204 -0.74 0.21 -31.27
N ARG A 205 -0.04 0.90 -32.18
CA ARG A 205 0.64 2.16 -31.86
C ARG A 205 -0.33 3.21 -31.31
N LYS A 206 -1.58 3.25 -31.79
CA LYS A 206 -2.62 4.18 -31.33
C LYS A 206 -3.01 3.91 -29.88
N GLU A 207 -3.23 2.65 -29.52
CA GLU A 207 -3.55 2.25 -28.15
C GLU A 207 -2.38 2.53 -27.19
N ARG A 208 -1.14 2.19 -27.58
CA ARG A 208 0.04 2.53 -26.76
C ARG A 208 0.20 4.03 -26.58
N ASN A 209 -0.06 4.84 -27.62
CA ASN A 209 -0.05 6.30 -27.49
C ASN A 209 -1.15 6.82 -26.57
N CYS A 210 -2.34 6.19 -26.54
CA CYS A 210 -3.40 6.53 -25.59
C CYS A 210 -2.98 6.24 -24.15
N ILE A 211 -2.33 5.08 -23.92
CA ILE A 211 -1.76 4.73 -22.60
C ILE A 211 -0.69 5.74 -22.22
N ALA A 212 0.24 6.05 -23.13
CA ALA A 212 1.30 7.01 -22.90
C ALA A 212 0.74 8.39 -22.55
N TRP A 213 -0.21 8.93 -23.31
CA TRP A 213 -0.82 10.23 -22.99
C TRP A 213 -1.50 10.21 -21.61
N GLY A 214 -2.30 9.18 -21.32
CA GLY A 214 -2.90 8.98 -20.01
C GLY A 214 -1.87 8.91 -18.89
N ASN A 215 -0.68 8.37 -19.16
CA ASN A 215 0.43 8.29 -18.22
C ASN A 215 1.03 9.65 -17.86
N TYR A 216 1.19 10.56 -18.83
CA TYR A 216 1.65 11.92 -18.52
C TYR A 216 0.62 12.69 -17.71
N HIS A 217 -0.67 12.49 -17.98
CA HIS A 217 -1.75 13.08 -17.18
C HIS A 217 -1.75 12.54 -15.74
N TRP A 218 -1.65 11.22 -15.58
CA TRP A 218 -1.52 10.60 -14.26
C TRP A 218 -0.29 11.11 -13.51
N PHE A 219 0.88 11.16 -14.17
CA PHE A 219 2.11 11.63 -13.52
C PHE A 219 2.00 13.09 -13.07
N ALA A 220 1.35 13.95 -13.86
CA ALA A 220 1.07 15.32 -13.47
C ALA A 220 0.11 15.41 -12.27
N ARG A 221 -0.92 14.55 -12.21
CA ARG A 221 -1.81 14.44 -11.05
C ARG A 221 -1.04 14.00 -9.81
N PHE A 222 -0.27 12.93 -9.92
CA PHE A 222 0.58 12.40 -8.86
C PHE A 222 1.54 13.47 -8.31
N ALA A 223 2.21 14.23 -9.19
CA ALA A 223 3.09 15.31 -8.78
C ALA A 223 2.38 16.41 -7.98
N VAL A 224 1.16 16.81 -8.40
CA VAL A 224 0.35 17.78 -7.65
C VAL A 224 -0.11 17.21 -6.30
N ASP A 225 -0.46 15.93 -6.25
CA ASP A 225 -0.86 15.25 -5.02
C ASP A 225 0.30 15.15 -4.01
N VAL A 226 1.51 14.84 -4.47
CA VAL A 226 2.72 14.87 -3.63
C VAL A 226 2.95 16.26 -3.03
N LEU A 227 2.77 17.34 -3.81
CA LEU A 227 2.93 18.71 -3.32
C LEU A 227 1.94 19.08 -2.21
N ARG A 228 0.74 18.50 -2.23
CA ARG A 228 -0.30 18.78 -1.23
C ARG A 228 -0.49 17.66 -0.21
N LEU A 229 0.38 16.65 -0.18
CA LEU A 229 0.23 15.46 0.67
C LEU A 229 -0.05 15.83 2.15
N ALA A 230 0.63 16.84 2.68
CA ALA A 230 0.40 17.34 4.04
C ALA A 230 -1.04 17.81 4.33
N THR A 231 -1.80 18.22 3.31
CA THR A 231 -3.20 18.66 3.48
C THR A 231 -4.18 17.50 3.72
N TRP A 232 -3.73 16.28 3.49
CA TRP A 232 -4.50 15.07 3.73
C TRP A 232 -4.24 14.45 5.11
N GLN A 233 -3.31 15.01 5.88
CA GLN A 233 -3.06 14.57 7.23
C GLN A 233 -4.33 14.70 8.08
N HIS A 234 -4.65 13.64 8.82
CA HIS A 234 -5.87 13.40 9.58
C HIS A 234 -7.16 13.38 8.74
N ARG A 235 -7.04 13.20 7.41
CA ARG A 235 -8.16 13.27 6.46
C ARG A 235 -8.09 12.22 5.37
N THR A 236 -7.24 11.20 5.53
CA THR A 236 -7.02 10.19 4.48
C THR A 236 -8.31 9.44 4.10
N GLU A 237 -9.16 9.16 5.10
CA GLU A 237 -10.45 8.47 4.94
C GLU A 237 -11.41 9.14 3.94
N ALA A 238 -11.34 10.47 3.78
CA ALA A 238 -12.21 11.20 2.86
C ALA A 238 -11.91 10.92 1.37
N PHE A 239 -10.77 10.30 1.06
CA PHE A 239 -10.28 10.12 -0.30
C PHE A 239 -9.93 8.67 -0.65
N VAL A 240 -10.05 7.75 0.31
CA VAL A 240 -9.59 6.37 0.16
C VAL A 240 -10.71 5.36 0.34
N GLN A 241 -10.80 4.43 -0.61
CA GLN A 241 -11.46 3.15 -0.40
C GLN A 241 -10.39 2.10 -0.13
N VAL A 242 -10.57 1.25 0.88
CA VAL A 242 -9.61 0.18 1.17
C VAL A 242 -10.26 -1.15 0.90
N ARG A 243 -9.60 -1.98 0.09
CA ARG A 243 -10.05 -3.33 -0.24
C ARG A 243 -9.11 -4.38 0.34
N ASN A 244 -9.72 -5.43 0.88
CA ASN A 244 -9.06 -6.58 1.46
C ASN A 244 -8.15 -6.23 2.65
N LEU A 245 -8.55 -5.28 3.51
CA LEU A 245 -7.74 -4.90 4.67
C LEU A 245 -7.48 -6.08 5.62
N GLU A 246 -8.43 -7.01 5.69
CA GLU A 246 -8.34 -8.25 6.47
C GLU A 246 -7.10 -9.08 6.13
N VAL A 247 -6.58 -8.99 4.89
CA VAL A 247 -5.33 -9.66 4.48
C VAL A 247 -4.13 -9.13 5.26
N LEU A 248 -4.12 -7.83 5.56
CA LEU A 248 -3.08 -7.23 6.41
C LEU A 248 -3.29 -7.64 7.88
N ASP A 249 -4.52 -7.63 8.37
CA ASP A 249 -4.83 -8.02 9.75
C ASP A 249 -4.43 -9.48 10.03
N GLU A 250 -4.77 -10.40 9.13
CA GLU A 250 -4.38 -11.81 9.20
C GLU A 250 -2.85 -11.98 9.22
N ALA A 251 -2.15 -11.26 8.33
CA ALA A 251 -0.69 -11.30 8.28
C ALA A 251 -0.03 -10.76 9.56
N LEU A 252 -0.61 -9.73 10.18
CA LEU A 252 -0.13 -9.19 11.45
C LEU A 252 -0.42 -10.11 12.63
N ALA A 253 -1.55 -10.83 12.61
CA ALA A 253 -1.90 -11.83 13.61
C ALA A 253 -0.89 -12.99 13.66
N GLU A 254 -0.19 -13.27 12.56
CA GLU A 254 0.91 -14.25 12.53
C GLU A 254 2.12 -13.83 13.37
N ASN A 255 2.21 -12.57 13.80
CA ASN A 255 3.20 -12.09 14.77
C ASN A 255 4.66 -12.28 14.28
N ARG A 256 4.88 -12.22 12.96
CA ARG A 256 6.18 -12.34 12.26
C ARG A 256 6.64 -11.04 11.59
N GLY A 257 5.94 -9.93 11.86
CA GLY A 257 6.04 -8.71 11.04
C GLY A 257 5.45 -8.92 9.65
N ALA A 258 5.46 -7.90 8.79
CA ALA A 258 4.91 -8.02 7.45
C ALA A 258 5.76 -7.25 6.43
N LEU A 259 6.00 -7.87 5.28
CA LEU A 259 6.66 -7.27 4.13
C LEU A 259 5.60 -6.78 3.15
N LEU A 260 5.38 -5.46 3.13
CA LEU A 260 4.43 -4.83 2.23
C LEU A 260 5.15 -4.40 0.95
N VAL A 261 5.01 -5.17 -0.12
CA VAL A 261 5.61 -4.87 -1.43
C VAL A 261 4.67 -4.02 -2.27
N THR A 262 5.25 -3.09 -3.02
CA THR A 262 4.51 -2.22 -3.94
C THR A 262 5.40 -1.81 -5.13
N GLY A 263 4.85 -1.01 -6.03
CA GLY A 263 5.61 -0.36 -7.09
C GLY A 263 5.06 1.04 -7.35
N HIS A 264 5.66 1.75 -8.31
CA HIS A 264 5.30 3.12 -8.68
C HIS A 264 4.02 3.13 -9.53
N LEU A 265 2.92 2.69 -8.92
CA LEU A 265 1.58 2.59 -9.49
C LEU A 265 0.62 3.47 -8.69
N GLY A 266 -0.22 4.25 -9.38
CA GLY A 266 -1.23 5.07 -8.72
C GLY A 266 -0.62 6.14 -7.81
N ASN A 267 -1.11 6.26 -6.58
CA ASN A 267 -0.55 7.14 -5.55
C ASN A 267 0.13 6.34 -4.44
N TRP A 268 1.25 5.68 -4.79
CA TRP A 268 1.99 4.84 -3.84
C TRP A 268 2.50 5.61 -2.60
N GLU A 269 2.72 6.92 -2.71
CA GLU A 269 3.09 7.79 -1.58
C GLU A 269 1.98 7.91 -0.53
N PHE A 270 0.74 7.64 -0.91
CA PHE A 270 -0.41 7.72 -0.03
C PHE A 270 -0.66 6.44 0.77
N ILE A 271 -0.12 5.29 0.32
CA ILE A 271 -0.21 4.01 1.04
C ILE A 271 0.24 4.14 2.51
N PRO A 272 1.47 4.59 2.80
CA PRO A 272 1.92 4.65 4.19
C PRO A 272 1.20 5.73 5.01
N ALA A 273 0.68 6.78 4.38
CA ALA A 273 -0.13 7.80 5.04
C ALA A 273 -1.48 7.22 5.50
N VAL A 274 -2.20 6.54 4.60
CA VAL A 274 -3.47 5.87 4.89
C VAL A 274 -3.31 4.84 6.00
N LEU A 275 -2.25 4.02 5.93
CA LEU A 275 -2.06 2.95 6.91
C LEU A 275 -1.65 3.47 8.27
N ALA A 276 -0.76 4.45 8.34
CA ALA A 276 -0.36 5.02 9.62
C ALA A 276 -1.54 5.70 10.33
N GLU A 277 -2.41 6.42 9.61
CA GLU A 277 -3.62 7.02 10.21
C GLU A 277 -4.66 6.00 10.67
N ARG A 278 -4.69 4.81 10.04
CA ARG A 278 -5.56 3.69 10.45
C ARG A 278 -4.96 2.84 11.58
N GLY A 279 -3.85 3.26 12.17
CA GLY A 279 -3.22 2.56 13.30
C GLY A 279 -2.24 1.45 12.88
N TYR A 280 -1.84 1.40 11.61
CA TYR A 280 -0.82 0.48 11.10
C TYR A 280 0.50 1.23 10.83
N PRO A 281 1.32 1.50 11.87
CA PRO A 281 2.54 2.27 11.70
C PRO A 281 3.50 1.55 10.76
N MET A 282 3.90 2.25 9.70
CA MET A 282 4.78 1.70 8.67
C MET A 282 6.22 2.12 8.86
N THR A 283 7.12 1.18 8.62
CA THR A 283 8.54 1.43 8.36
C THR A 283 8.77 1.44 6.86
N VAL A 284 9.27 2.54 6.28
CA VAL A 284 9.41 2.68 4.83
C VAL A 284 10.83 3.00 4.44
N TYR A 285 11.38 2.25 3.48
CA TYR A 285 12.63 2.60 2.84
C TYR A 285 12.40 3.68 1.78
N ALA A 286 12.95 4.88 2.02
CA ALA A 286 12.92 5.98 1.08
C ALA A 286 14.34 6.26 0.54
N GLY A 287 14.54 5.99 -0.76
CA GLY A 287 15.78 6.37 -1.44
C GLY A 287 15.99 7.89 -1.43
N ALA A 288 17.24 8.33 -1.28
CA ALA A 288 17.57 9.74 -1.20
C ALA A 288 17.27 10.51 -2.51
N GLN A 289 16.54 11.62 -2.40
CA GLN A 289 16.39 12.54 -3.53
C GLN A 289 17.69 13.34 -3.80
N THR A 290 17.84 13.81 -5.04
CA THR A 290 19.05 14.54 -5.48
C THR A 290 19.26 15.85 -4.71
N ASN A 291 18.17 16.57 -4.42
CA ASN A 291 18.21 17.79 -3.63
C ASN A 291 17.84 17.47 -2.17
N PRO A 292 18.77 17.63 -1.21
CA PRO A 292 18.57 17.23 0.18
C PRO A 292 17.54 18.11 0.91
N LEU A 293 17.29 19.33 0.42
CA LEU A 293 16.34 20.25 1.04
C LEU A 293 14.90 19.87 0.69
N THR A 294 14.65 19.50 -0.57
CA THR A 294 13.34 18.97 -0.98
C THR A 294 13.11 17.56 -0.44
N ASP A 295 14.17 16.75 -0.32
CA ASP A 295 14.16 15.44 0.34
C ASP A 295 13.65 15.56 1.78
N GLU A 296 14.22 16.49 2.56
CA GLU A 296 13.84 16.69 3.95
C GLU A 296 12.40 17.20 4.08
N LEU A 297 11.98 18.17 3.27
CA LEU A 297 10.60 18.66 3.25
C LEU A 297 9.57 17.56 2.97
N HIS A 298 9.89 16.64 2.08
CA HIS A 298 9.03 15.50 1.76
C HIS A 298 9.02 14.48 2.91
N ASN A 299 10.18 14.19 3.49
CA ASN A 299 10.32 13.28 4.61
C ASN A 299 9.67 13.81 5.90
N GLU A 300 9.71 15.11 6.17
CA GLU A 300 8.95 15.77 7.25
C GLU A 300 7.46 15.51 7.10
N THR A 301 6.95 15.55 5.87
CA THR A 301 5.53 15.29 5.60
C THR A 301 5.18 13.84 5.92
N ARG A 302 6.01 12.89 5.47
CA ARG A 302 5.82 11.46 5.80
C ARG A 302 5.90 11.20 7.32
N ARG A 303 6.84 11.84 8.03
CA ARG A 303 6.93 11.76 9.50
C ARG A 303 5.68 12.34 10.19
N GLY A 304 5.07 13.38 9.61
CA GLY A 304 3.81 13.95 10.09
C GLY A 304 2.66 12.94 10.15
N PHE A 305 2.64 11.94 9.27
CA PHE A 305 1.70 10.82 9.31
C PHE A 305 2.08 9.73 10.34
N GLY A 306 3.22 9.84 11.03
CA GLY A 306 3.73 8.79 11.92
C GLY A 306 4.55 7.70 11.22
N ILE A 307 4.98 7.92 9.98
CA ILE A 307 5.76 6.95 9.20
C ILE A 307 7.21 6.94 9.73
N HIS A 308 7.72 5.75 10.04
CA HIS A 308 9.13 5.55 10.36
C HIS A 308 9.95 5.44 9.07
N LEU A 309 10.71 6.49 8.76
CA LEU A 309 11.57 6.52 7.58
C LEU A 309 12.94 5.94 7.89
N LEU A 310 13.34 4.98 7.07
CA LEU A 310 14.64 4.34 7.20
C LEU A 310 15.78 5.23 6.72
N GLY A 311 16.93 5.08 7.37
CA GLY A 311 18.20 5.71 7.02
C GLY A 311 18.71 5.35 5.62
N LYS A 312 19.79 6.03 5.19
CA LYS A 312 20.34 5.91 3.83
C LYS A 312 21.47 4.87 3.80
N GLY A 313 21.53 4.03 2.77
CA GLY A 313 22.69 3.15 2.52
C GLY A 313 22.67 1.84 3.32
N ALA A 314 23.84 1.34 3.71
CA ALA A 314 23.98 0.04 4.40
C ALA A 314 23.15 -0.03 5.70
N ASP A 315 23.01 1.10 6.39
CA ASP A 315 22.21 1.25 7.61
C ASP A 315 20.74 0.87 7.38
N ALA A 316 20.21 1.10 6.17
CA ALA A 316 18.82 0.78 5.82
C ALA A 316 18.52 -0.71 5.94
N VAL A 317 19.46 -1.58 5.57
CA VAL A 317 19.28 -3.05 5.66
C VAL A 317 19.17 -3.48 7.12
N MET A 318 20.03 -2.92 7.98
CA MET A 318 20.02 -3.20 9.41
C MET A 318 18.75 -2.65 10.08
N GLU A 319 18.30 -1.47 9.70
CA GLU A 319 17.06 -0.91 10.24
C GLU A 319 15.81 -1.70 9.79
N ILE A 320 15.77 -2.20 8.55
CA ILE A 320 14.71 -3.15 8.12
C ILE A 320 14.76 -4.41 8.98
N TRP A 321 15.95 -4.96 9.19
CA TRP A 321 16.14 -6.14 10.03
C TRP A 321 15.61 -5.90 11.45
N HIS A 322 15.92 -4.75 12.05
CA HIS A 322 15.41 -4.38 13.37
C HIS A 322 13.90 -4.20 13.38
N ALA A 323 13.32 -3.58 12.35
CA ALA A 323 11.88 -3.38 12.23
C ALA A 323 11.13 -4.72 12.15
N LEU A 324 11.61 -5.68 11.34
CA LEU A 324 11.01 -7.01 11.23
C LEU A 324 11.20 -7.83 12.50
N LYS A 325 12.36 -7.73 13.17
CA LYS A 325 12.58 -8.33 14.50
C LYS A 325 11.59 -7.80 15.54
N GLN A 326 11.21 -6.52 15.42
CA GLN A 326 10.17 -5.88 16.22
C GLN A 326 8.76 -6.11 15.66
N LYS A 327 8.61 -7.00 14.67
CA LYS A 327 7.34 -7.42 14.08
C LYS A 327 6.55 -6.28 13.46
N ARG A 328 7.24 -5.25 12.96
CA ARG A 328 6.64 -4.09 12.28
C ARG A 328 6.34 -4.41 10.82
N ILE A 329 5.52 -3.54 10.22
CA ILE A 329 5.27 -3.51 8.78
C ILE A 329 6.43 -2.79 8.10
N VAL A 330 7.03 -3.42 7.09
CA VAL A 330 8.08 -2.82 6.26
C VAL A 330 7.60 -2.67 4.82
N GLY A 331 7.55 -1.44 4.32
CA GLY A 331 7.17 -1.11 2.94
C GLY A 331 8.38 -1.09 2.00
N LEU A 332 8.30 -1.82 0.88
CA LEU A 332 9.37 -1.95 -0.13
C LEU A 332 8.84 -1.78 -1.56
N LEU A 333 9.52 -0.97 -2.36
CA LEU A 333 9.31 -0.87 -3.81
C LEU A 333 10.12 -1.95 -4.54
N ILE A 334 9.48 -2.69 -5.46
CA ILE A 334 10.10 -3.82 -6.19
C ILE A 334 10.28 -3.60 -7.69
N ASP A 335 9.83 -2.46 -8.22
CA ASP A 335 9.64 -2.23 -9.66
C ASP A 335 10.75 -1.41 -10.34
N GLN A 336 11.88 -1.17 -9.66
CA GLN A 336 13.04 -0.48 -10.24
C GLN A 336 14.12 -1.46 -10.71
N ASP A 337 14.96 -1.01 -11.65
CA ASP A 337 16.12 -1.78 -12.13
C ASP A 337 17.24 -1.81 -11.08
N GLU A 338 17.41 -2.95 -10.42
CA GLU A 338 18.45 -3.18 -9.40
C GLU A 338 19.82 -3.54 -9.98
N ARG A 339 20.00 -3.37 -11.29
CA ARG A 339 21.26 -3.57 -11.99
C ARG A 339 21.79 -5.00 -11.80
N LYS A 340 23.10 -5.14 -11.60
CA LYS A 340 23.78 -6.45 -11.49
C LYS A 340 23.50 -7.15 -10.15
N SER A 341 22.96 -6.46 -9.15
CA SER A 341 22.69 -7.03 -7.82
C SER A 341 21.28 -7.59 -7.66
N GLY A 342 20.38 -7.35 -8.62
CA GLY A 342 19.03 -7.89 -8.59
C GLY A 342 18.95 -9.34 -9.06
N VAL A 343 17.85 -9.99 -8.73
CA VAL A 343 17.45 -11.27 -9.31
C VAL A 343 16.58 -10.99 -10.53
N PHE A 344 16.89 -11.63 -11.64
CA PHE A 344 16.09 -11.50 -12.85
C PHE A 344 14.83 -12.35 -12.72
N VAL A 345 13.68 -11.69 -12.75
CA VAL A 345 12.34 -12.30 -12.83
C VAL A 345 11.61 -11.65 -14.00
N ASP A 346 10.61 -12.34 -14.53
CA ASP A 346 9.85 -11.82 -15.67
C ASP A 346 8.86 -10.75 -15.22
N PHE A 347 8.91 -9.63 -15.93
CA PHE A 347 7.93 -8.55 -15.87
C PHE A 347 7.49 -8.23 -17.29
N PHE A 348 6.21 -8.45 -17.57
CA PHE A 348 5.61 -8.50 -18.91
C PHE A 348 6.31 -9.49 -19.84
N GLY A 349 6.64 -10.68 -19.31
CA GLY A 349 7.31 -11.75 -20.08
C GLY A 349 8.75 -11.40 -20.52
N THR A 350 9.32 -10.31 -20.00
CA THR A 350 10.70 -9.91 -20.28
C THR A 350 11.49 -9.88 -18.97
N PRO A 351 12.68 -10.52 -18.90
CA PRO A 351 13.49 -10.53 -17.70
C PRO A 351 13.87 -9.12 -17.24
N ALA A 352 13.58 -8.82 -15.98
CA ALA A 352 13.84 -7.53 -15.35
C ALA A 352 14.57 -7.75 -14.00
N SER A 353 15.62 -6.96 -13.75
CA SER A 353 16.39 -7.05 -12.51
C SER A 353 15.59 -6.49 -11.34
N THR A 354 15.31 -7.33 -10.34
CA THR A 354 14.39 -7.06 -9.23
C THR A 354 15.08 -7.23 -7.88
N ARG A 355 14.65 -6.43 -6.88
CA ARG A 355 15.32 -6.35 -5.58
C ARG A 355 15.17 -7.63 -4.77
N ARG A 356 16.31 -8.20 -4.37
CA ARG A 356 16.40 -9.43 -3.55
C ARG A 356 15.89 -9.27 -2.12
N GLY A 357 15.85 -8.03 -1.62
CA GLY A 357 15.55 -7.72 -0.23
C GLY A 357 14.26 -8.39 0.29
N VAL A 358 13.20 -8.44 -0.53
CA VAL A 358 11.94 -9.08 -0.14
C VAL A 358 12.13 -10.55 0.22
N ALA A 359 12.73 -11.33 -0.69
CA ALA A 359 13.00 -12.74 -0.47
C ALA A 359 14.03 -13.00 0.65
N ALA A 360 15.07 -12.16 0.71
CA ALA A 360 16.07 -12.27 1.77
C ALA A 360 15.45 -12.07 3.17
N PHE A 361 14.62 -11.04 3.35
CA PHE A 361 13.96 -10.77 4.62
C PHE A 361 12.85 -11.76 4.95
N HIS A 362 12.07 -12.19 3.95
CA HIS A 362 11.09 -13.28 4.13
C HIS A 362 11.78 -14.54 4.65
N ARG A 363 12.90 -14.96 4.04
CA ARG A 363 13.66 -16.14 4.50
C ARG A 363 14.21 -16.00 5.92
N MET A 364 14.60 -14.78 6.33
CA MET A 364 15.20 -14.54 7.65
C MET A 364 14.18 -14.53 8.78
N PHE A 365 12.97 -14.02 8.53
CA PHE A 365 11.97 -13.76 9.57
C PHE A 365 10.66 -14.54 9.38
N ASP A 366 10.52 -15.24 8.27
CA ASP A 366 9.29 -15.90 7.84
C ASP A 366 8.09 -14.93 7.80
N SER A 367 8.38 -13.64 7.56
CA SER A 367 7.37 -12.58 7.51
C SER A 367 6.50 -12.75 6.27
N PRO A 368 5.17 -12.73 6.38
CA PRO A 368 4.27 -12.75 5.23
C PRO A 368 4.58 -11.60 4.25
N VAL A 369 4.49 -11.90 2.95
CA VAL A 369 4.66 -10.94 1.86
C VAL A 369 3.30 -10.57 1.29
N LEU A 370 2.99 -9.27 1.30
CA LEU A 370 1.73 -8.73 0.84
C LEU A 370 1.98 -7.69 -0.26
N LEU A 371 1.28 -7.80 -1.38
CA LEU A 371 1.16 -6.71 -2.34
C LEU A 371 0.18 -5.67 -1.81
N CYS A 372 0.57 -4.39 -1.88
CA CYS A 372 -0.31 -3.26 -1.66
C CYS A 372 -0.14 -2.23 -2.77
N VAL A 373 -1.23 -1.84 -3.42
CA VAL A 373 -1.23 -0.83 -4.48
C VAL A 373 -2.26 0.26 -4.19
N CYS A 374 -2.10 1.43 -4.81
CA CYS A 374 -2.96 2.59 -4.57
C CYS A 374 -3.44 3.26 -5.87
N PRO A 375 -4.12 2.56 -6.80
CA PRO A 375 -4.63 3.19 -8.01
C PRO A 375 -5.59 4.35 -7.72
N TYR A 376 -5.58 5.36 -8.57
CA TYR A 376 -6.60 6.41 -8.60
C TYR A 376 -7.91 5.87 -9.17
N VAL A 377 -9.03 6.16 -8.48
CA VAL A 377 -10.40 5.85 -8.90
C VAL A 377 -11.23 7.13 -8.77
N GLY A 378 -11.66 7.69 -9.91
CA GLY A 378 -12.30 9.01 -9.94
C GLY A 378 -11.38 10.09 -9.36
N ASP A 379 -11.92 10.89 -8.43
CA ASP A 379 -11.17 11.93 -7.70
C ASP A 379 -10.42 11.39 -6.46
N GLY A 380 -10.68 10.14 -6.05
CA GLY A 380 -10.04 9.46 -4.92
C GLY A 380 -9.00 8.41 -5.34
N VAL A 381 -8.67 7.54 -4.40
CA VAL A 381 -7.78 6.39 -4.57
C VAL A 381 -8.34 5.15 -3.91
N GLU A 382 -7.86 4.00 -4.35
CA GLU A 382 -8.21 2.71 -3.78
C GLU A 382 -6.94 2.02 -3.29
N VAL A 383 -6.85 1.66 -2.01
CA VAL A 383 -5.74 0.87 -1.47
C VAL A 383 -6.15 -0.59 -1.45
N ILE A 384 -5.41 -1.43 -2.18
CA ILE A 384 -5.79 -2.83 -2.42
C ILE A 384 -4.69 -3.74 -1.87
N PHE A 385 -5.07 -4.71 -1.04
CA PHE A 385 -4.16 -5.72 -0.53
C PHE A 385 -4.36 -7.08 -1.23
N LYS A 386 -3.24 -7.79 -1.44
CA LYS A 386 -3.22 -9.17 -1.91
C LYS A 386 -2.06 -9.91 -1.27
N ARG A 387 -2.34 -11.06 -0.66
CA ARG A 387 -1.30 -11.93 -0.12
C ARG A 387 -0.53 -12.59 -1.26
N ILE A 388 0.80 -12.64 -1.13
CA ILE A 388 1.65 -13.42 -2.04
C ILE A 388 1.80 -14.80 -1.42
N GLU A 389 0.98 -15.74 -1.88
CA GLU A 389 1.10 -17.14 -1.48
C GLU A 389 2.47 -17.68 -1.92
N PHE A 390 3.19 -18.29 -0.99
CA PHE A 390 4.51 -18.86 -1.22
C PHE A 390 4.77 -20.00 -0.23
N THR A 391 5.39 -21.06 -0.71
CA THR A 391 5.79 -22.22 0.10
C THR A 391 7.21 -22.56 -0.29
N ALA A 392 8.12 -22.57 0.69
CA ALA A 392 9.52 -22.86 0.45
C ALA A 392 9.71 -24.31 -0.01
N SER A 393 10.46 -24.49 -1.09
CA SER A 393 10.92 -25.79 -1.58
C SER A 393 12.11 -26.33 -0.78
N GLY A 394 12.78 -25.47 -0.01
CA GLY A 394 13.99 -25.78 0.74
C GLY A 394 15.28 -25.48 -0.02
N ASN A 395 15.19 -25.09 -1.30
CA ASN A 395 16.34 -24.60 -2.08
C ASN A 395 16.34 -23.06 -2.09
N PRO A 396 17.29 -22.39 -1.40
CA PRO A 396 17.28 -20.94 -1.24
C PRO A 396 17.28 -20.14 -2.55
N GLY A 397 17.93 -20.64 -3.60
CA GLY A 397 18.00 -19.93 -4.89
C GLY A 397 16.69 -20.03 -5.67
N VAL A 398 16.04 -21.21 -5.64
CA VAL A 398 14.74 -21.44 -6.26
C VAL A 398 13.65 -20.64 -5.53
N ASP A 399 13.66 -20.73 -4.20
CA ASP A 399 12.71 -20.05 -3.30
C ASP A 399 12.77 -18.53 -3.47
N GLU A 400 13.99 -17.96 -3.54
CA GLU A 400 14.17 -16.53 -3.78
C GLU A 400 13.59 -16.09 -5.12
N HIS A 401 13.91 -16.81 -6.20
CA HIS A 401 13.40 -16.49 -7.52
C HIS A 401 11.87 -16.60 -7.58
N GLU A 402 11.31 -17.69 -7.04
CA GLU A 402 9.88 -17.97 -7.06
C GLU A 402 9.07 -16.91 -6.30
N LEU A 403 9.47 -16.56 -5.08
CA LEU A 403 8.77 -15.53 -4.31
C LEU A 403 8.78 -14.18 -5.03
N LEU A 404 9.93 -13.78 -5.58
CA LEU A 404 10.06 -12.54 -6.33
C LEU A 404 9.26 -12.56 -7.63
N GLN A 405 9.19 -13.71 -8.32
CA GLN A 405 8.37 -13.89 -9.51
C GLN A 405 6.90 -13.74 -9.17
N ARG A 406 6.40 -14.41 -8.12
CA ARG A 406 5.00 -14.33 -7.69
C ARG A 406 4.62 -12.89 -7.29
N ALA A 407 5.47 -12.20 -6.54
CA ALA A 407 5.27 -10.80 -6.16
C ALA A 407 5.26 -9.87 -7.39
N THR A 408 6.18 -10.08 -8.33
CA THR A 408 6.29 -9.28 -9.57
C THR A 408 5.10 -9.53 -10.49
N SER A 409 4.64 -10.78 -10.65
CA SER A 409 3.46 -11.12 -11.44
C SER A 409 2.17 -10.55 -10.84
N ALA A 410 2.02 -10.58 -9.51
CA ALA A 410 0.88 -9.96 -8.85
C ALA A 410 0.87 -8.42 -9.04
N PHE A 411 2.04 -7.78 -8.99
CA PHE A 411 2.15 -6.36 -9.31
C PHE A 411 1.88 -6.06 -10.80
N GLU A 412 2.38 -6.90 -11.71
CA GLU A 412 2.11 -6.80 -13.15
C GLU A 412 0.61 -6.84 -13.46
N GLU A 413 -0.14 -7.72 -12.80
CA GLU A 413 -1.60 -7.80 -12.93
C GLU A 413 -2.25 -6.43 -12.64
N GLN A 414 -1.83 -5.75 -11.58
CA GLN A 414 -2.33 -4.42 -11.22
C GLN A 414 -1.93 -3.36 -12.25
N VAL A 415 -0.69 -3.41 -12.77
CA VAL A 415 -0.25 -2.53 -13.86
C VAL A 415 -1.08 -2.76 -15.12
N ARG A 416 -1.45 -4.00 -15.45
CA ARG A 416 -2.29 -4.34 -16.62
C ARG A 416 -3.72 -3.82 -16.47
N GLN A 417 -4.27 -3.79 -15.26
CA GLN A 417 -5.60 -3.25 -14.98
C GLN A 417 -5.64 -1.72 -15.11
N CYS A 418 -4.59 -1.02 -14.70
CA CYS A 418 -4.52 0.44 -14.78
C CYS A 418 -3.23 0.93 -15.47
N PRO A 419 -3.00 0.60 -16.76
CA PRO A 419 -1.70 0.79 -17.42
C PRO A 419 -1.32 2.25 -17.62
N LYS A 420 -2.28 3.18 -17.54
CA LYS A 420 -2.01 4.62 -17.55
C LYS A 420 -1.35 5.08 -16.25
N GLN A 421 -1.47 4.35 -15.16
CA GLN A 421 -1.08 4.80 -13.83
C GLN A 421 0.27 4.25 -13.33
N TYR A 422 1.03 3.57 -14.19
CA TYR A 422 2.34 3.04 -13.81
C TYR A 422 3.47 3.95 -14.29
N PHE A 423 4.55 4.08 -13.52
CA PHE A 423 5.64 4.99 -13.83
C PHE A 423 6.53 4.54 -15.02
N TRP A 424 6.00 4.53 -16.25
CA TRP A 424 6.70 4.12 -17.48
C TRP A 424 7.93 4.98 -17.85
N MET A 425 8.27 6.01 -17.09
CA MET A 425 9.38 6.92 -17.39
C MET A 425 10.75 6.38 -16.93
N HIS A 426 10.78 5.33 -16.11
CA HIS A 426 12.02 4.66 -15.72
C HIS A 426 12.41 3.57 -16.73
N ARG A 427 13.71 3.27 -16.81
CA ARG A 427 14.24 2.25 -17.72
C ARG A 427 14.21 0.87 -17.05
N ARG A 428 13.02 0.28 -16.87
CA ARG A 428 12.79 -1.00 -16.16
C ARG A 428 13.70 -2.14 -16.61
N TRP A 429 13.91 -2.28 -17.92
CA TRP A 429 14.66 -3.38 -18.53
C TRP A 429 16.07 -2.98 -19.01
N HIS A 430 16.71 -2.02 -18.33
CA HIS A 430 17.98 -1.47 -18.78
C HIS A 430 19.11 -2.48 -18.62
N THR A 431 19.15 -3.12 -17.46
CA THR A 431 20.07 -4.23 -17.19
C THR A 431 19.49 -5.53 -17.74
N ARG A 432 20.33 -6.32 -18.42
CA ARG A 432 19.97 -7.59 -19.07
C ARG A 432 20.70 -8.75 -18.38
N PRO A 433 20.12 -9.96 -18.36
CA PRO A 433 20.71 -11.12 -17.68
C PRO A 433 22.04 -11.56 -18.31
N ASN A 434 22.13 -11.51 -19.64
CA ASN A 434 23.35 -11.86 -20.38
C ASN A 434 24.00 -10.61 -20.98
N VAL A 435 25.34 -10.50 -20.87
CA VAL A 435 26.13 -9.40 -21.43
C VAL A 435 25.97 -9.28 -22.95
N SER A 436 25.71 -10.41 -23.64
CA SER A 436 25.46 -10.47 -25.09
C SER A 436 24.05 -10.08 -25.52
N SER A 437 23.13 -9.84 -24.58
CA SER A 437 21.75 -9.45 -24.92
C SER A 437 21.72 -8.08 -25.56
N LYS A 438 20.93 -7.92 -26.63
CA LYS A 438 20.69 -6.60 -27.24
C LYS A 438 20.10 -5.63 -26.19
N PRO A 439 20.60 -4.39 -26.09
CA PRO A 439 20.00 -3.36 -25.25
C PRO A 439 18.55 -3.05 -25.67
N ILE A 440 17.69 -2.73 -24.70
CA ILE A 440 16.30 -2.34 -24.96
C ILE A 440 16.15 -0.82 -25.18
N TYR A 441 16.99 0.00 -24.55
CA TYR A 441 16.88 1.48 -24.55
C TYR A 441 17.97 2.21 -25.30
#